data_AF-A0A7K2YKH9-F1
#
_entry.id   AF-A0A7K2YKH9-F1
#
_cell.length_a   1.000
_cell.length_b   1.000
_cell.length_c   1.000
_cell.angle_alpha   90.00
_cell.angle_beta   90.00
_cell.angle_gamma   90.00
#
_symmetry.space_group_name_H-M   'P 1'
#
loop_
_entity.id
_entity.type
_entity.pdbx_description
1 polymer ?
#
loop_
_entity_poly.entity_id
_entity_poly.type
_entity_poly.pdbx_seq_one_letter_code
_entity_poly.pdbx_strand_id
1 'polypeptide(L)' 'METLTRVMSTLGLASVSEALREGLRLLGREAAEVAAADEIRGFYGGEPAPLPEGVPAVTDAELAAADEIER' A
#
# COMPACT_ATOMS: atom_id res chain seq x y z
N MET A 1 11.07 -21.06 -8.14
CA MET A 1 12.20 -20.98 -7.19
C MET A 1 13.09 -19.78 -7.48
N GLU A 2 13.49 -19.53 -8.72
CA GLU A 2 14.36 -18.39 -9.09
C GLU A 2 13.83 -17.00 -8.66
N THR A 3 12.52 -16.76 -8.81
CA THR A 3 11.87 -15.52 -8.34
C THR A 3 12.01 -15.30 -6.84
N LEU A 4 11.82 -16.36 -6.04
CA LEU A 4 11.97 -16.28 -4.58
C LEU A 4 13.42 -15.99 -4.20
N THR A 5 14.38 -16.66 -4.84
CA THR A 5 15.81 -16.42 -4.60
C THR A 5 16.22 -14.99 -4.92
N ARG A 6 15.69 -14.40 -6.00
CA ARG A 6 15.93 -13.00 -6.35
C ARG A 6 15.37 -12.05 -5.30
N VAL A 7 14.12 -12.26 -4.88
CA VAL A 7 13.49 -11.45 -3.83
C VAL A 7 14.25 -11.58 -2.51
N MET A 8 14.65 -12.78 -2.12
CA MET A 8 15.48 -13.02 -0.94
C MET A 8 16.81 -12.26 -1.02
N SER A 9 17.47 -12.25 -2.18
CA SER A 9 18.70 -11.49 -2.37
C SER A 9 18.48 -9.98 -2.28
N THR A 10 17.41 -9.45 -2.88
CA THR A 10 17.07 -8.02 -2.80
C THR A 10 16.78 -7.59 -1.37
N LEU A 11 16.13 -8.46 -0.60
CA LEU A 11 15.75 -8.20 0.80
C LEU A 11 16.81 -8.63 1.82
N GLY A 12 17.95 -9.15 1.38
CA GLY A 12 19.04 -9.61 2.27
C GLY A 12 18.67 -10.82 3.15
N LEU A 13 17.75 -11.67 2.70
CA LEU A 13 17.26 -12.83 3.45
C LEU A 13 18.13 -14.06 3.17
N ALA A 14 18.69 -14.63 4.22
CA ALA A 14 19.67 -15.72 4.12
C ALA A 14 19.03 -17.10 3.98
N SER A 15 17.73 -17.24 4.30
CA SER A 15 17.05 -18.54 4.29
C SER A 15 15.58 -18.46 3.87
N VAL A 16 15.05 -19.60 3.41
CA VAL A 16 13.63 -19.73 3.05
C VAL A 16 12.72 -19.47 4.26
N SER A 17 13.14 -19.87 5.47
CA SER A 17 12.38 -19.61 6.68
C SER A 17 12.32 -18.12 7.03
N GLU A 18 13.38 -17.36 6.78
CA GLU A 18 13.35 -15.90 6.88
C GLU A 18 12.42 -15.28 5.85
N ALA A 19 12.47 -15.75 4.59
CA ALA A 19 11.56 -15.30 3.56
C ALA A 19 10.08 -15.58 3.89
N LEU A 20 9.80 -16.73 4.50
CA LEU A 20 8.44 -17.06 4.93
C LEU A 20 7.97 -16.15 6.07
N ARG A 21 8.81 -15.91 7.09
CA ARG A 21 8.48 -15.00 8.19
C ARG A 21 8.24 -13.58 7.69
N GLU A 22 9.10 -13.11 6.80
CA GLU A 22 8.97 -11.78 6.22
C GLU A 22 7.72 -11.67 5.34
N GLY A 23 7.44 -12.69 4.53
CA GLY A 23 6.21 -12.75 3.75
C GLY A 23 4.95 -12.70 4.62
N LEU A 24 4.91 -13.46 5.72
CA LEU A 24 3.79 -13.41 6.67
C LEU A 24 3.65 -12.05 7.36
N ARG A 25 4.79 -11.41 7.71
CA ARG A 25 4.80 -10.07 8.31
C ARG A 25 4.22 -9.03 7.34
N LEU A 26 4.66 -9.04 6.09
CA LEU A 26 4.18 -8.12 5.05
C LEU A 26 2.70 -8.36 4.74
N LEU A 27 2.29 -9.63 4.64
CA LEU A 27 0.88 -9.99 4.43
C LEU A 27 -0.01 -9.49 5.57
N GLY A 28 0.43 -9.65 6.82
CA GLY A 28 -0.29 -9.14 7.99
C GLY A 28 -0.42 -7.61 7.99
N ARG A 29 0.61 -6.90 7.53
CA ARG A 29 0.57 -5.45 7.37
C ARG A 29 -0.44 -5.03 6.30
N GLU A 30 -0.39 -5.65 5.13
CA GLU A 30 -1.34 -5.39 4.03
C GLU A 30 -2.80 -5.62 4.48
N ALA A 31 -3.05 -6.73 5.18
CA ALA A 31 -4.37 -7.03 5.70
C ALA A 31 -4.88 -5.96 6.70
N ALA A 32 -3.98 -5.39 7.51
CA ALA A 32 -4.33 -4.30 8.41
C ALA A 32 -4.62 -2.99 7.66
N GLU A 33 -3.87 -2.69 6.59
CA GLU A 33 -4.09 -1.52 5.74
C GLU A 33 -5.44 -1.61 5.00
N VAL A 34 -5.78 -2.79 4.45
CA VAL A 34 -7.09 -3.05 3.84
C VAL A 34 -8.22 -2.91 4.85
N ALA A 35 -8.07 -3.49 6.05
CA ALA A 35 -9.07 -3.37 7.11
C ALA A 35 -9.32 -1.90 7.51
N ALA A 36 -8.25 -1.11 7.66
CA ALA A 36 -8.37 0.32 7.96
C ALA A 36 -9.08 1.09 6.83
N ALA A 37 -8.78 0.78 5.56
CA ALA A 37 -9.46 1.39 4.42
C ALA A 37 -10.97 1.07 4.40
N ASP A 38 -11.35 -0.16 4.74
CA ASP A 38 -12.75 -0.56 4.85
C ASP A 38 -13.46 0.10 6.03
N GLU A 39 -12.79 0.29 7.17
CA GLU A 39 -13.32 1.07 8.30
C GLU A 39 -13.60 2.52 7.91
N ILE A 40 -12.67 3.18 7.19
CA ILE A 40 -12.84 4.54 6.70
C ILE A 40 -14.03 4.61 5.73
N ARG A 41 -14.09 3.67 4.77
CA ARG A 41 -15.19 3.58 3.82
C ARG A 41 -16.53 3.39 4.52
N GLY A 42 -16.58 2.51 5.52
CA GLY A 42 -17.77 2.29 6.33
C GLY A 42 -18.18 3.53 7.11
N PHE A 43 -17.23 4.26 7.69
CA PHE A 43 -17.47 5.51 8.42
C PHE A 43 -18.11 6.58 7.53
N TYR A 44 -17.67 6.71 6.29
CA TYR A 44 -18.24 7.64 5.30
C TYR A 44 -19.41 7.06 4.49
N GLY A 45 -19.93 5.88 4.86
CA GLY A 45 -21.10 5.29 4.19
C GLY A 45 -20.86 4.87 2.75
N GLY A 46 -19.61 4.58 2.37
CA GLY A 46 -19.22 4.23 1.01
C GLY A 46 -18.81 5.42 0.14
N GLU A 47 -19.10 6.64 0.57
CA GLU A 47 -18.73 7.85 -0.15
C GLU A 47 -17.30 8.29 0.19
N PRO A 48 -16.61 9.02 -0.71
CA PRO A 48 -15.33 9.64 -0.40
C PRO A 48 -15.44 10.57 0.82
N ALA A 49 -14.37 10.67 1.59
CA ALA A 49 -14.27 11.67 2.65
C ALA A 49 -14.46 13.09 2.05
N PRO A 50 -15.26 13.96 2.69
CA PRO A 50 -15.45 15.32 2.18
C PRO A 50 -14.15 16.11 2.26
N LEU A 51 -13.95 17.00 1.30
CA LEU A 51 -12.83 17.92 1.33
C LEU A 51 -13.02 18.96 2.45
N PRO A 52 -11.94 19.37 3.13
CA PRO A 52 -12.00 20.50 4.04
C PRO A 52 -12.46 21.78 3.33
N GLU A 53 -13.05 22.70 4.09
CA GLU A 53 -13.54 23.96 3.54
C GLU A 53 -12.41 24.76 2.86
N GLY A 54 -12.69 25.29 1.66
CA GLY A 54 -11.73 26.06 0.87
C GLY A 54 -10.68 25.23 0.13
N VAL A 55 -10.68 23.91 0.26
CA VAL A 55 -9.77 23.02 -0.49
C VAL A 55 -10.42 22.61 -1.82
N PRO A 56 -9.85 23.00 -2.97
CA PRO A 56 -10.36 22.56 -4.26
C PRO A 56 -10.10 21.07 -4.47
N ALA A 57 -10.95 20.42 -5.27
CA ALA A 57 -10.70 19.05 -5.70
C ALA A 57 -9.42 18.99 -6.53
N VAL A 58 -8.60 17.98 -6.25
CA VAL A 58 -7.43 17.66 -7.07
C VAL A 58 -7.87 17.28 -8.48
N THR A 59 -7.14 17.76 -9.48
CA THR A 59 -7.37 17.45 -10.89
C THR A 59 -6.59 16.20 -11.31
N ASP A 60 -7.07 15.52 -12.36
CA ASP A 60 -6.38 14.34 -12.93
C ASP A 60 -4.95 14.67 -13.39
N ALA A 61 -4.70 15.90 -13.85
CA ALA A 61 -3.38 16.35 -14.26
C ALA A 61 -2.42 16.51 -13.07
N GLU A 62 -2.92 16.97 -11.92
CA GLU A 62 -2.14 17.08 -10.69
C GLU A 62 -1.82 15.69 -10.11
N LEU A 63 -2.77 14.76 -10.17
CA LEU A 63 -2.54 13.35 -9.81
C LEU A 63 -1.45 12.71 -10.68
N ALA A 64 -1.58 12.83 -12.01
CA ALA A 64 -0.60 12.25 -12.93
C ALA A 64 0.82 12.83 -12.72
N ALA A 65 0.92 14.13 -12.46
CA ALA A 65 2.21 14.77 -12.17
C ALA A 65 2.82 14.29 -10.83
N ALA A 66 2.00 13.95 -9.84
CA ALA A 66 2.48 13.40 -8.57
C ALA A 66 3.05 11.97 -8.72
N ASP A 67 2.38 11.12 -9.48
CA ASP A 67 2.82 9.74 -9.75
C ASP A 67 4.15 9.68 -10.52
N GLU A 68 4.42 10.69 -11.37
CA GLU A 68 5.70 10.80 -12.10
C GLU A 68 6.89 11.11 -11.18
N ILE A 69 6.66 11.73 -10.02
CA ILE A 69 7.72 12.09 -9.05
C ILE A 69 8.16 10.87 -8.22
N GLU A 70 7.34 9.82 -8.13
CA GLU A 70 7.60 8.62 -7.31
C GLU A 70 8.34 7.48 -8.05
N ARG A 71 8.70 7.67 -9.33
CA ARG A 71 9.46 6.71 -10.16
C ARG A 71 10.97 6.90 -10.10
#